data_AF-A0A914E1Z9-F1
#
_entry.id   AF-A0A914E1Z9-F1
#
_cell.length_a   1.000
_cell.length_b   1.000
_cell.length_c   1.000
_cell.angle_alpha   90.00
_cell.angle_beta   90.00
_cell.angle_gamma   90.00
#
_symmetry.space_group_name_H-M   'P 1'
#
loop_
_entity.id
_entity.type
_entity.pdbx_description
1 polymer ?
#
loop_
_entity_poly.entity_id
_entity_poly.type
_entity_poly.pdbx_seq_one_letter_code
_entity_poly.pdbx_strand_id
1 'polypeptide(L)'
;MAVFREQEPDWDSIPEDELNETFLERIEGLKEMFPEPLLKSVSSVANWTTWFASNTFWLTKSAVWVFATTGMIMVLPYALENENAEYQKKESEHQRQVLLGPTSAISSAKAGQ
;
A
#
# COMPACT_ATOMS: atom_id res chain seq x y z
N MET A 1 -45.82 -35.02 -35.37
CA MET A 1 -44.91 -34.21 -34.55
C MET A 1 -45.34 -34.38 -33.10
N ALA A 2 -44.58 -35.14 -32.31
CA ALA A 2 -44.87 -35.32 -30.88
C ALA A 2 -44.18 -34.19 -30.11
N VAL A 3 -44.98 -33.39 -29.40
CA VAL A 3 -44.49 -32.36 -28.47
C VAL A 3 -44.16 -33.09 -27.17
N PHE A 4 -42.88 -33.34 -26.91
CA PHE A 4 -42.41 -33.68 -25.56
C PHE A 4 -42.58 -32.43 -24.70
N ARG A 5 -43.59 -32.42 -23.84
CA ARG A 5 -43.68 -31.45 -22.74
C ARG A 5 -42.78 -31.98 -21.64
N GLU A 6 -41.59 -31.40 -21.49
CA GLU A 6 -40.79 -31.62 -20.29
C GLU A 6 -41.65 -31.23 -19.09
N GLN A 7 -41.83 -32.17 -18.18
CA GLN A 7 -42.60 -31.99 -16.96
C GLN A 7 -41.72 -31.13 -16.06
N GLU A 8 -42.09 -29.87 -15.84
CA GLU A 8 -41.33 -29.01 -14.93
C GLU A 8 -41.26 -29.69 -13.56
N PRO A 9 -40.06 -29.73 -12.93
CA PRO A 9 -39.92 -30.32 -11.61
C PRO A 9 -40.82 -29.56 -10.64
N ASP A 10 -41.69 -30.31 -9.97
CA ASP A 10 -42.57 -29.78 -8.93
C ASP A 10 -41.74 -29.52 -7.68
N TRP A 11 -41.28 -28.27 -7.52
CA TRP A 11 -40.39 -27.86 -6.44
C TRP A 11 -40.99 -28.10 -5.05
N ASP A 12 -42.31 -28.14 -4.92
CA ASP A 12 -43.03 -28.39 -3.67
C ASP A 12 -43.01 -29.88 -3.25
N SER A 13 -42.58 -30.78 -4.15
CA SER A 13 -42.51 -32.23 -3.92
C SER A 13 -41.12 -32.72 -3.48
N ILE A 14 -40.12 -31.84 -3.52
CA ILE A 14 -38.73 -32.16 -3.15
C ILE A 14 -38.57 -32.00 -1.63
N PRO A 15 -38.03 -33.00 -0.92
CA PRO A 15 -37.75 -32.90 0.51
C PRO A 15 -36.79 -31.73 0.82
N GLU A 16 -37.07 -30.95 1.87
CA GLU A 16 -36.23 -29.78 2.25
C GLU A 16 -34.76 -30.16 2.49
N ASP A 17 -34.48 -31.40 2.91
CA ASP A 17 -33.13 -31.93 3.13
C ASP A 17 -32.35 -32.21 1.84
N GLU A 18 -33.03 -32.27 0.69
CA GLU A 18 -32.43 -32.39 -0.64
C GLU A 18 -32.20 -31.02 -1.31
N LEU A 19 -32.80 -29.96 -0.77
CA LEU A 19 -32.66 -28.59 -1.28
C LEU A 19 -31.35 -27.96 -0.76
N ASN A 20 -30.31 -28.00 -1.59
CA ASN A 20 -28.99 -27.47 -1.25
C ASN A 20 -28.91 -25.96 -1.54
N GLU A 21 -29.48 -25.13 -0.65
CA GLU A 21 -29.42 -23.67 -0.77
C GLU A 21 -27.99 -23.14 -0.62
N THR A 22 -27.58 -22.27 -1.55
CA THR A 22 -26.31 -21.55 -1.42
C THR A 22 -26.41 -20.42 -0.40
N PHE A 23 -25.28 -20.02 0.18
CA PHE A 23 -25.24 -18.87 1.09
C PHE A 23 -25.74 -17.57 0.43
N LEU A 24 -25.59 -17.46 -0.89
CA LEU A 24 -26.10 -16.33 -1.67
C LEU A 24 -27.61 -16.36 -1.83
N GLU A 25 -28.20 -17.53 -2.14
CA GLU A 25 -29.67 -17.71 -2.19
C GLU A 25 -30.32 -17.38 -0.85
N ARG A 26 -29.69 -17.74 0.26
CA ARG A 26 -30.17 -17.34 1.60
C ARG A 26 -30.11 -15.84 1.82
N ILE A 27 -29.03 -15.18 1.41
CA ILE A 27 -28.92 -13.72 1.51
C ILE A 27 -29.94 -13.04 0.60
N GLU A 28 -30.20 -13.61 -0.57
CA GLU A 28 -31.20 -13.11 -1.52
C GLU A 28 -32.62 -13.24 -0.96
N GLY A 29 -33.00 -14.40 -0.44
CA GLY A 29 -34.28 -14.58 0.25
C GLY A 29 -34.42 -13.68 1.49
N LEU A 30 -33.35 -13.50 2.26
CA LEU A 30 -33.34 -12.58 3.40
C LEU A 30 -33.52 -11.12 2.94
N LYS A 31 -32.92 -10.75 1.82
CA LYS A 31 -33.05 -9.42 1.20
C LYS A 31 -34.50 -9.15 0.78
N GLU A 32 -35.23 -10.15 0.29
CA GLU A 32 -36.64 -10.04 -0.09
C GLU A 32 -37.59 -9.77 1.09
N MET A 33 -37.23 -10.16 2.31
CA MET A 33 -38.02 -9.87 3.51
C MET A 33 -37.93 -8.40 3.98
N PHE A 34 -36.99 -7.60 3.45
CA PHE A 34 -36.78 -6.21 3.87
C PHE A 34 -37.37 -5.18 2.89
N PRO A 35 -37.85 -4.02 3.39
CA PRO A 35 -38.42 -2.98 2.54
C PRO A 35 -37.37 -2.33 1.62
N GLU A 36 -37.78 -2.03 0.37
CA GLU A 36 -36.88 -1.50 -0.67
C GLU A 36 -36.01 -0.28 -0.27
N PRO A 37 -36.49 0.70 0.53
CA PRO A 37 -35.67 1.85 0.90
C PRO A 37 -34.39 1.47 1.67
N LEU A 38 -34.45 0.40 2.47
CA LEU A 38 -33.28 -0.10 3.20
C LEU A 38 -32.28 -0.72 2.24
N LEU A 39 -32.75 -1.52 1.29
CA LEU A 39 -31.91 -2.14 0.26
C LEU A 39 -31.25 -1.11 -0.66
N LYS A 40 -31.98 -0.04 -1.01
CA LYS A 40 -31.44 1.10 -1.77
C LYS A 40 -30.37 1.86 -0.97
N SER A 41 -30.53 1.97 0.35
CA SER A 41 -29.54 2.60 1.22
C SER A 41 -28.27 1.75 1.31
N VAL A 42 -28.38 0.44 1.50
CA VAL A 42 -27.24 -0.49 1.55
C VAL A 42 -26.47 -0.50 0.22
N SER A 43 -27.18 -0.60 -0.91
CA SER A 43 -26.55 -0.54 -2.24
C SER A 43 -25.90 0.82 -2.52
N SER A 44 -26.49 1.92 -2.04
CA SER A 44 -25.88 3.25 -2.14
C SER A 44 -24.60 3.36 -1.31
N VAL A 45 -24.58 2.81 -0.09
CA VAL A 45 -23.38 2.75 0.77
C VAL A 45 -22.31 1.88 0.14
N ALA A 46 -22.67 0.74 -0.44
CA ALA A 46 -21.75 -0.13 -1.16
C ALA A 46 -21.11 0.62 -2.35
N ASN A 47 -21.91 1.34 -3.14
CA ASN A 47 -21.42 2.13 -4.27
C ASN A 47 -20.55 3.31 -3.82
N TRP A 48 -20.90 3.97 -2.71
CA TRP A 48 -20.06 5.01 -2.11
C TRP A 48 -18.72 4.44 -1.63
N THR A 49 -18.74 3.25 -1.05
CA THR A 49 -17.53 2.59 -0.54
C THR A 49 -16.59 2.21 -1.68
N THR A 50 -17.12 1.65 -2.77
CA THR A 50 -16.32 1.30 -3.95
C THR A 50 -15.74 2.54 -4.63
N TRP A 51 -16.55 3.59 -4.79
CA TRP A 51 -16.09 4.87 -5.31
C TRP A 51 -15.00 5.50 -4.42
N PHE A 52 -15.23 5.53 -3.10
CA PHE A 52 -14.29 6.06 -2.13
C PHE A 52 -12.98 5.28 -2.12
N ALA A 53 -13.04 3.96 -2.13
CA ALA A 53 -11.85 3.09 -2.15
C ALA A 53 -11.02 3.32 -3.42
N SER A 54 -11.67 3.38 -4.59
CA SER A 54 -10.98 3.66 -5.86
C SER A 54 -10.35 5.06 -5.84
N ASN A 55 -11.10 6.07 -5.44
CA ASN A 55 -10.61 7.45 -5.40
C ASN A 55 -9.45 7.60 -4.40
N THR A 56 -9.55 7.00 -3.22
CA THR A 56 -8.48 7.01 -2.21
C THR A 56 -7.22 6.34 -2.71
N PHE A 57 -7.35 5.23 -3.46
CA PHE A 57 -6.20 4.58 -4.09
C PHE A 57 -5.50 5.51 -5.10
N TRP A 58 -6.26 6.16 -5.98
CA TRP A 58 -5.73 7.12 -6.95
C TRP A 58 -5.08 8.34 -6.29
N LEU A 59 -5.75 8.92 -5.29
CA LEU A 59 -5.22 10.04 -4.51
C LEU A 59 -3.93 9.67 -3.78
N THR A 60 -3.88 8.48 -3.17
CA THR A 60 -2.67 7.99 -2.48
C THR A 60 -1.51 7.87 -3.46
N LYS A 61 -1.75 7.26 -4.63
CA LYS A 61 -0.73 7.15 -5.68
C LYS A 61 -0.21 8.52 -6.12
N SER A 62 -1.11 9.48 -6.35
CA SER A 62 -0.75 10.85 -6.74
C SER A 62 0.03 11.56 -5.63
N ALA A 63 -0.45 11.48 -4.39
CA ALA A 63 0.21 12.07 -3.22
C ALA A 63 1.62 11.49 -3.04
N VAL A 64 1.77 10.17 -3.07
CA VAL A 64 3.08 9.50 -2.97
C VAL A 64 4.02 10.00 -4.06
N TRP A 65 3.54 10.14 -5.31
CA TRP A 65 4.36 10.65 -6.39
C TRP A 65 4.80 12.10 -6.16
N VAL A 66 3.87 12.97 -5.74
CA VAL A 66 4.16 14.38 -5.45
C VAL A 66 5.12 14.51 -4.27
N PHE A 67 4.90 13.79 -3.17
CA PHE A 67 5.80 13.80 -2.01
C PHE A 67 7.18 13.23 -2.36
N ALA A 68 7.24 12.14 -3.14
CA ALA A 68 8.50 11.56 -3.57
C ALA A 68 9.30 12.55 -4.44
N THR A 69 8.66 13.17 -5.44
CA THR A 69 9.32 14.14 -6.34
C THR A 69 9.71 15.42 -5.61
N THR A 70 8.82 15.96 -4.78
CA THR A 70 9.09 17.17 -3.98
C THR A 70 10.21 16.91 -2.97
N GLY A 71 10.16 15.78 -2.27
CA GLY A 71 11.21 15.34 -1.35
C GLY A 71 12.54 15.16 -2.06
N MET A 72 12.55 14.50 -3.23
CA MET A 72 13.77 14.32 -4.02
C MET A 72 14.45 15.66 -4.38
N ILE A 73 13.66 16.64 -4.83
CA ILE A 73 14.19 17.96 -5.22
C ILE A 73 14.74 18.72 -4.00
N MET A 74 14.13 18.59 -2.81
CA MET A 74 14.61 19.24 -1.59
C MET A 74 15.80 18.53 -0.94
N VAL A 75 15.82 17.20 -0.92
CA VAL A 75 16.84 16.41 -0.23
C VAL A 75 18.18 16.45 -0.98
N LEU A 76 18.16 16.50 -2.30
CA LEU A 76 19.37 16.58 -3.13
C LEU A 76 20.32 17.74 -2.75
N PRO A 77 19.89 19.02 -2.76
CA PRO A 77 20.77 20.14 -2.41
C PRO A 77 21.23 20.07 -0.94
N TYR A 78 20.35 19.65 -0.03
CA TYR A 78 20.69 19.50 1.39
C TYR A 78 21.77 18.43 1.64
N ALA A 79 21.66 17.28 0.97
CA ALA A 79 22.62 16.19 1.10
C ALA A 79 24.01 16.60 0.57
N LEU A 80 24.06 17.27 -0.59
CA LEU A 80 25.31 17.73 -1.19
C LEU A 80 26.02 18.78 -0.33
N GLU A 81 25.28 19.68 0.32
CA GLU A 81 25.88 20.66 1.23
C GLU A 81 26.49 19.98 2.46
N ASN A 82 25.82 18.97 3.02
CA ASN A 82 26.37 18.15 4.10
C ASN A 82 27.61 17.37 3.67
N GLU A 83 27.59 16.74 2.49
CA GLU A 83 28.74 16.00 1.97
C GLU A 83 29.94 16.92 1.72
N ASN A 84 29.72 18.11 1.15
CA ASN A 84 30.78 19.11 0.93
C ASN A 84 31.43 19.58 2.24
N ALA A 85 30.64 19.69 3.32
CA ALA A 85 31.17 19.99 4.64
C ALA A 85 32.06 18.85 5.18
N GLU A 86 31.71 17.60 4.88
CA GLU A 86 32.55 16.44 5.22
C GLU A 86 33.81 16.34 4.36
N TYR A 87 33.74 16.63 3.06
CA TYR A 87 34.90 16.57 2.15
C TYR A 87 36.02 17.51 2.62
N GLN A 88 35.68 18.74 3.02
CA GLN A 88 36.65 19.71 3.52
C GLN A 88 37.32 19.26 4.83
N LYS A 89 36.54 18.65 5.74
CA LYS A 89 37.08 18.10 6.99
C LYS A 89 38.04 16.95 6.70
N LYS A 90 37.65 16.00 5.84
CA LYS A 90 38.46 14.84 5.44
C LYS A 90 39.77 15.28 4.79
N GLU A 91 39.77 16.32 3.96
CA GLU A 91 40.99 16.83 3.34
C GLU A 91 41.94 17.45 4.38
N SER A 92 41.41 18.25 5.31
CA SER A 92 42.22 18.85 6.39
C SER A 92 42.86 17.79 7.31
N GLU A 93 42.14 16.69 7.57
CA GLU A 93 42.63 15.56 8.35
C GLU A 93 43.63 14.73 7.54
N HIS A 94 43.40 14.53 6.24
CA HIS A 94 44.33 13.85 5.36
C HIS A 94 45.65 14.60 5.23
N GLN A 95 45.60 15.93 5.03
CA GLN A 95 46.80 16.78 5.03
C GLN A 95 47.55 16.68 6.36
N ARG A 96 46.83 16.70 7.49
CA ARG A 96 47.44 16.48 8.82
C ARG A 96 48.08 15.11 8.95
N GLN A 97 47.45 14.03 8.47
CA GLN A 97 48.00 12.68 8.53
C GLN A 97 49.18 12.46 7.58
N VAL A 98 49.20 13.11 6.41
CA VAL A 98 50.32 13.07 5.45
C VAL A 98 51.50 13.91 5.96
N LEU A 99 51.26 15.10 6.51
CA LEU A 99 52.29 15.94 7.14
C LEU A 99 52.82 15.34 8.45
N LEU A 100 52.01 14.56 9.16
CA LEU A 100 52.40 13.80 10.34
C LEU A 100 52.63 12.32 10.02
N GLY A 101 53.01 11.99 8.77
CA GLY A 101 53.21 10.64 8.28
C GLY A 101 53.93 9.72 9.29
N PRO A 102 53.78 8.38 9.22
CA PRO A 102 54.01 7.43 10.31
C PRO A 102 55.27 7.64 11.19
N THR A 103 56.31 8.27 10.67
CA THR A 103 57.50 8.76 11.36
C THR A 103 57.26 9.82 12.45
N SER A 104 56.26 10.72 12.34
CA SER A 104 56.01 11.78 13.34
C SER A 104 55.40 11.24 14.63
N ALA A 105 54.55 10.21 14.54
CA ALA A 105 54.06 9.48 15.72
C ALA A 105 55.18 8.70 16.44
N ILE A 106 56.10 8.10 15.66
CA ILE A 106 57.27 7.37 16.20
C ILE A 106 58.31 8.34 16.81
N SER A 107 58.46 9.54 16.25
CA SER A 107 59.32 10.61 16.79
C SER A 107 58.84 11.08 18.17
N SER A 108 57.55 11.33 18.34
CA SER A 108 56.96 11.67 19.65
C SER A 108 57.06 10.52 20.66
N ALA A 109 56.96 9.25 20.23
CA ALA A 109 57.14 8.09 21.10
C ALA A 109 58.61 7.86 21.52
N LYS A 110 59.58 8.21 20.66
CA LYS A 110 61.02 8.08 20.93
C LYS A 110 61.58 9.25 21.75
N ALA A 111 61.02 10.45 21.63
CA ALA A 111 61.40 11.63 22.41
C ALA A 111 60.85 11.62 23.86
N GLY A 112 59.99 10.66 24.20
CA GLY A 112 59.45 10.43 25.54
C GLY A 112 60.14 9.30 26.32
N GLN A 113 61.25 8.74 25.83
CA GLN A 113 62.12 7.82 26.56
C GLN A 113 63.42 8.50 26.98
#